data_AF-A6IRW8-F1
#
_entry.id   AF-A6IRW8-F1
#
_cell.length_a   1.000
_cell.length_b   1.000
_cell.length_c   1.000
_cell.angle_alpha   90.00
_cell.angle_beta   90.00
_cell.angle_gamma   90.00
#
_symmetry.space_group_name_H-M   'P 1'
#
loop_
_entity.id
_entity.type
_entity.pdbx_description
1 polymer ?
#
loop_
_entity_poly.entity_id
_entity_poly.type
_entity_poly.pdbx_seq_one_letter_code
_entity_poly.pdbx_strand_id
1 'polypeptide(L)'
;MATMLLLLATLAGLFTTTEGQSFHLGKCPSPPVQENFDVKKYLGRWYEIEKIPVSFEKGNCIQANYSLMENGNIKVLNKELRPDGTLNQVEGEAKQSNMSEPAKLEVQFFSLMPPAPYWILATDYESYALVYSCTTFFWFFHVDYVWILGRNPYLPPETITYLKYILTSNDIDIAKITTTDQANCPDFL
;
A
#
# COMPACT_ATOMS: atom_id res chain seq x y z
N MET A 1 -7.07 52.01 32.59
CA MET A 1 -7.54 50.60 32.65
C MET A 1 -7.89 50.21 31.24
N ALA A 2 -7.08 49.33 30.64
CA ALA A 2 -7.11 49.02 29.21
C ALA A 2 -8.28 48.11 28.86
N THR A 3 -8.96 48.48 27.78
CA THR A 3 -9.87 47.68 26.98
C THR A 3 -9.15 46.46 26.38
N MET A 4 -9.70 45.26 26.53
CA MET A 4 -9.40 44.16 25.62
C MET A 4 -10.65 43.28 25.46
N LEU A 5 -11.42 43.57 24.42
CA LEU A 5 -12.25 42.58 23.75
C LEU A 5 -11.30 41.54 23.11
N LEU A 6 -11.61 40.26 23.26
CA LEU A 6 -11.28 39.25 22.26
C LEU A 6 -12.40 38.20 22.25
N LEU A 7 -13.26 38.33 21.25
CA LEU A 7 -14.14 37.29 20.78
C LEU A 7 -13.32 36.04 20.44
N LEU A 8 -13.55 34.94 21.13
CA LEU A 8 -13.19 33.60 20.65
C LEU A 8 -14.48 32.96 20.10
N ALA A 9 -14.86 33.42 18.91
CA ALA A 9 -15.81 32.72 18.07
C ALA A 9 -15.05 32.00 16.96
N THR A 10 -15.43 30.73 16.77
CA THR A 10 -15.31 29.92 15.56
C THR A 10 -13.91 29.51 15.10
N LEU A 11 -13.55 28.24 15.40
CA LEU A 11 -13.14 27.30 14.35
C LEU A 11 -13.39 25.84 14.81
N ALA A 12 -14.65 25.49 15.09
CA ALA A 12 -15.09 24.10 14.91
C ALA A 12 -15.23 23.90 13.39
N GLY A 13 -14.08 23.90 12.70
CA GLY A 13 -14.00 23.58 11.29
C GLY A 13 -14.51 22.16 11.09
N LEU A 14 -15.36 21.99 10.08
CA LEU A 14 -15.86 20.69 9.66
C LEU A 14 -14.68 19.72 9.51
N PHE A 15 -14.56 18.77 10.43
CA PHE A 15 -13.90 17.51 10.12
C PHE A 15 -14.85 16.76 9.20
N THR A 16 -14.87 17.10 7.90
CA THR A 16 -15.20 16.08 6.92
C THR A 16 -14.09 15.07 7.03
N THR A 17 -14.35 13.94 7.70
CA THR A 17 -13.46 12.80 7.70
C THR A 17 -13.32 12.37 6.25
N THR A 18 -12.26 12.86 5.61
CA THR A 18 -11.82 12.30 4.34
C THR A 18 -11.34 10.90 4.66
N GLU A 19 -12.25 9.94 4.56
CA GLU A 19 -11.94 8.51 4.61
C GLU A 19 -11.01 8.21 3.45
N GLY A 20 -9.76 7.89 3.74
CA GLY A 20 -8.81 7.59 2.68
C GLY A 20 -7.35 7.51 3.09
N GLN A 21 -6.98 7.92 4.31
CA GLN A 21 -5.63 7.71 4.83
C GLN A 21 -5.66 7.33 6.32
N SER A 22 -4.81 6.38 6.70
CA SER A 22 -4.61 5.91 8.07
C SER A 22 -3.54 6.77 8.75
N PHE A 23 -3.98 7.90 9.28
CA PHE A 23 -3.14 8.74 10.14
C PHE A 23 -3.07 8.16 11.55
N HIS A 24 -1.84 7.96 12.03
CA HIS A 24 -1.57 7.37 13.34
C HIS A 24 -0.58 8.22 14.14
N LEU A 25 -0.68 8.13 15.47
CA LEU A 25 0.29 8.71 16.40
C LEU A 25 1.52 7.81 16.54
N GLY A 26 2.68 8.41 16.75
CA GLY A 26 3.96 7.71 16.92
C GLY A 26 4.70 7.45 15.60
N LYS A 27 5.83 6.75 15.71
CA LYS A 27 6.64 6.32 14.57
C LYS A 27 6.01 5.12 13.88
N CYS A 28 6.40 4.88 12.63
CA CYS A 28 6.04 3.65 11.92
C CYS A 28 6.39 2.39 12.75
N PRO A 29 5.48 1.42 12.83
CA PRO A 29 5.80 0.05 13.20
C PRO A 29 6.96 -0.50 12.36
N SER A 30 7.74 -1.41 12.94
CA SER A 30 8.84 -2.10 12.26
C SER A 30 8.63 -3.61 12.27
N PRO A 31 7.59 -4.11 11.58
CA PRO A 31 7.33 -5.55 11.49
C PRO A 31 8.51 -6.30 10.86
N PRO A 32 8.70 -7.59 11.18
CA PRO A 32 9.61 -8.44 10.43
C PRO A 32 9.12 -8.56 8.99
N VAL A 33 10.08 -8.73 8.07
CA VAL A 33 9.82 -8.92 6.64
C VAL A 33 10.08 -10.37 6.23
N GLN A 34 9.61 -10.75 5.04
CA GLN A 34 9.77 -12.10 4.50
C GLN A 34 11.24 -12.55 4.58
N GLU A 35 11.48 -13.63 5.32
CA GLU A 35 12.81 -14.24 5.38
C GLU A 35 13.19 -14.88 4.05
N ASN A 36 14.48 -14.82 3.72
CA ASN A 36 15.05 -15.41 2.50
C ASN A 36 14.30 -15.00 1.23
N PHE A 37 13.88 -13.73 1.16
CA PHE A 37 13.09 -13.21 0.05
C PHE A 37 13.83 -13.33 -1.29
N ASP A 38 13.19 -14.03 -2.24
CA ASP A 38 13.67 -14.16 -3.62
C ASP A 38 12.83 -13.28 -4.55
N VAL A 39 13.41 -12.15 -4.95
CA VAL A 39 12.75 -11.19 -5.85
C VAL A 39 12.36 -11.81 -7.18
N LYS A 40 13.09 -12.82 -7.69
CA LYS A 40 12.81 -13.43 -8.99
C LYS A 40 11.51 -14.22 -8.95
N LYS A 41 11.21 -14.87 -7.82
CA LYS A 41 9.95 -15.59 -7.60
C LYS A 41 8.77 -14.65 -7.38
N TYR A 42 9.05 -13.42 -6.92
CA TYR A 42 8.03 -12.39 -6.70
C TYR A 42 7.53 -11.73 -8.00
N LEU A 43 8.32 -11.78 -9.08
CA LEU A 43 7.99 -11.16 -10.37
C LEU A 43 6.66 -11.68 -10.95
N GLY A 44 6.17 -10.97 -11.97
CA GLY A 44 4.92 -11.24 -12.66
C GLY A 44 3.74 -10.48 -12.06
N ARG A 45 2.54 -10.94 -12.39
CA ARG A 45 1.30 -10.26 -12.03
C ARG A 45 0.84 -10.62 -10.61
N TRP A 46 0.31 -9.61 -9.93
CA TRP A 46 -0.40 -9.70 -8.66
C TRP A 46 -1.70 -8.90 -8.76
N TYR A 47 -2.79 -9.46 -8.24
CA TYR A 47 -4.08 -8.81 -8.07
C TYR A 47 -4.17 -8.22 -6.67
N GLU A 48 -4.68 -7.01 -6.54
CA GLU A 48 -4.97 -6.43 -5.23
C GLU A 48 -6.30 -7.00 -4.69
N ILE A 49 -6.25 -7.64 -3.54
CA ILE A 49 -7.42 -8.31 -2.93
C ILE A 49 -8.03 -7.43 -1.85
N GLU A 50 -7.18 -6.90 -0.97
CA GLU A 50 -7.59 -5.91 0.02
C GLU A 50 -6.49 -4.88 0.21
N LYS A 51 -6.89 -3.66 0.60
CA LYS A 51 -5.94 -2.58 0.91
C LYS A 51 -6.45 -1.71 2.04
N ILE A 52 -5.54 -1.03 2.74
CA ILE A 52 -5.92 0.23 3.38
C ILE A 52 -6.11 1.24 2.24
N PRO A 53 -7.27 1.91 2.13
CA PRO A 53 -7.57 2.85 1.06
C PRO A 53 -6.43 3.83 0.85
N VAL A 54 -6.11 4.03 -0.42
CA VAL A 54 -5.08 4.96 -0.85
C VAL A 54 -5.72 5.97 -1.76
N SER A 55 -5.55 7.25 -1.47
CA SER A 55 -6.29 8.33 -2.16
C SER A 55 -6.09 8.39 -3.67
N PHE A 56 -5.05 7.75 -4.21
CA PHE A 56 -4.74 7.68 -5.64
C PHE A 56 -5.30 6.43 -6.36
N GLU A 57 -5.66 5.37 -5.63
CA GLU A 57 -6.26 4.12 -6.14
C GLU A 57 -7.77 4.14 -5.90
N LYS A 58 -8.57 4.36 -6.95
CA LYS A 58 -10.04 4.52 -6.83
C LYS A 58 -10.84 3.63 -7.77
N GLY A 59 -10.16 2.80 -8.54
CA GLY A 59 -10.77 1.87 -9.48
C GLY A 59 -10.99 0.48 -8.90
N ASN A 60 -11.46 -0.39 -9.78
CA ASN A 60 -11.62 -1.83 -9.58
C ASN A 60 -10.58 -2.57 -10.44
N CYS A 61 -10.54 -3.90 -10.31
CA CYS A 61 -9.67 -4.77 -11.10
C CYS A 61 -8.18 -4.38 -11.00
N ILE A 62 -7.78 -3.92 -9.81
CA ILE A 62 -6.46 -3.39 -9.58
C ILE A 62 -5.45 -4.54 -9.64
N GLN A 63 -4.41 -4.35 -10.44
CA GLN A 63 -3.32 -5.30 -10.58
C GLN A 63 -1.99 -4.59 -10.77
N ALA A 64 -0.94 -5.26 -10.33
CA ALA A 64 0.44 -4.84 -10.47
C ALA A 64 1.22 -5.92 -11.22
N ASN A 65 1.94 -5.55 -12.28
CA ASN A 65 2.88 -6.44 -12.94
C ASN A 65 4.32 -6.00 -12.66
N TYR A 66 5.11 -6.92 -12.11
CA TYR A 66 6.52 -6.71 -11.76
C TYR A 66 7.42 -7.39 -12.77
N SER A 67 8.36 -6.65 -13.36
CA SER A 67 9.32 -7.20 -14.33
C SER A 67 10.72 -6.69 -14.08
N LEU A 68 11.73 -7.55 -14.28
CA LEU A 68 13.13 -7.17 -14.12
C LEU A 68 13.57 -6.24 -15.25
N MET A 69 14.31 -5.19 -14.89
CA MET A 69 14.95 -4.25 -15.81
C MET A 69 16.43 -4.62 -16.02
N GLU A 70 17.03 -4.12 -17.09
CA GLU A 70 18.45 -4.36 -17.41
C GLU A 70 19.41 -3.87 -16.33
N ASN A 71 19.02 -2.80 -15.61
CA ASN A 71 19.79 -2.23 -14.50
C ASN A 71 19.66 -3.04 -13.19
N GLY A 72 18.88 -4.13 -13.17
CA GLY A 72 18.63 -4.95 -11.99
C GLY A 72 17.49 -4.46 -11.10
N ASN A 73 16.88 -3.31 -11.40
CA ASN A 73 15.68 -2.84 -10.71
C ASN A 73 14.42 -3.54 -11.24
N ILE A 74 13.30 -3.27 -10.59
CA ILE A 74 12.00 -3.88 -10.88
C ILE A 74 11.10 -2.80 -11.44
N LYS A 75 10.67 -2.95 -12.69
CA LYS A 75 9.58 -2.17 -13.26
C LYS A 75 8.27 -2.61 -12.62
N VAL A 76 7.49 -1.65 -12.15
CA VAL A 76 6.16 -1.84 -11.54
C VAL A 76 5.14 -1.18 -12.46
N LEU A 77 4.24 -1.95 -13.06
CA LEU A 77 3.11 -1.43 -13.84
C LEU A 77 1.81 -1.71 -13.11
N ASN A 78 1.22 -0.68 -12.53
CA ASN A 78 -0.12 -0.75 -11.93
C ASN A 78 -1.17 -0.39 -12.98
N LYS A 79 -2.29 -1.12 -12.96
CA LYS A 79 -3.48 -0.86 -13.76
C LYS A 79 -4.71 -0.93 -12.87
N GLU A 80 -5.69 -0.07 -13.16
CA GLU A 80 -7.01 -0.10 -12.54
C GLU A 80 -8.08 0.30 -13.58
N LEU A 81 -9.29 -0.22 -13.40
CA LEU A 81 -10.46 0.21 -14.15
C LEU A 81 -11.20 1.29 -13.36
N ARG A 82 -11.29 2.50 -13.89
CA ARG A 82 -12.00 3.61 -13.23
C ARG A 82 -13.53 3.41 -13.32
N PRO A 83 -14.31 4.07 -12.45
CA PRO A 83 -15.78 3.97 -12.46
C PRO A 83 -16.45 4.38 -13.78
N ASP A 84 -15.79 5.22 -14.59
CA ASP A 84 -16.24 5.62 -15.93
C ASP A 84 -15.88 4.60 -17.03
N GLY A 85 -15.30 3.47 -16.66
CA GLY A 85 -14.86 2.39 -17.57
C GLY A 85 -13.51 2.64 -18.24
N THR A 86 -12.82 3.74 -17.91
CA THR A 86 -11.49 4.02 -18.48
C THR A 86 -10.40 3.20 -17.79
N LEU A 87 -9.43 2.74 -18.57
CA LEU A 87 -8.22 2.11 -18.05
C LEU A 87 -7.26 3.19 -17.57
N ASN A 88 -6.95 3.19 -16.27
CA ASN A 88 -5.87 4.00 -15.72
C ASN A 88 -4.65 3.11 -15.45
N GLN A 89 -3.45 3.64 -15.73
CA GLN A 89 -2.21 2.93 -15.49
C GLN A 89 -1.10 3.87 -15.00
N VAL A 90 -0.24 3.36 -14.15
CA VAL A 90 0.95 4.08 -13.67
C VAL A 90 2.15 3.14 -13.64
N GLU A 91 3.27 3.65 -14.16
CA GLU A 91 4.54 2.94 -14.18
C GLU A 91 5.47 3.52 -13.13
N GLY A 92 6.20 2.66 -12.44
CA GLY A 92 7.22 3.03 -11.47
C GLY A 92 8.37 2.04 -11.47
N GLU A 93 9.36 2.34 -10.63
CA GLU A 93 10.56 1.55 -10.45
C GLU A 93 10.71 1.22 -8.96
N ALA A 94 10.94 -0.06 -8.66
CA ALA A 94 11.27 -0.54 -7.33
C ALA A 94 12.70 -1.09 -7.31
N LYS A 95 13.39 -0.92 -6.19
CA LYS A 95 14.77 -1.39 -6.01
C LYS A 95 14.99 -1.97 -4.61
N GLN A 96 15.90 -2.93 -4.52
CA GLN A 96 16.36 -3.51 -3.24
C GLN A 96 17.55 -2.68 -2.72
N SER A 97 17.26 -1.62 -1.96
CA SER A 97 18.30 -0.68 -1.48
C SER A 97 19.25 -1.30 -0.44
N ASN A 98 18.87 -2.38 0.23
CA ASN A 98 19.72 -3.12 1.18
C ASN A 98 19.59 -4.63 0.95
N MET A 99 20.63 -5.26 0.40
CA MET A 99 20.64 -6.71 0.14
C MET A 99 20.68 -7.57 1.42
N SER A 100 20.92 -6.99 2.59
CA SER A 100 20.80 -7.70 3.88
C SER A 100 19.33 -7.89 4.29
N GLU A 101 18.41 -7.08 3.76
CA GLU A 101 16.96 -7.17 3.97
C GLU A 101 16.24 -7.07 2.62
N PRO A 102 16.36 -8.09 1.74
CA PRO A 102 15.93 -8.00 0.34
C PRO A 102 14.42 -7.79 0.16
N ALA A 103 13.61 -8.08 1.18
CA ALA A 103 12.17 -7.83 1.20
C ALA A 103 11.78 -6.37 1.49
N LYS A 104 12.74 -5.49 1.85
CA LYS A 104 12.53 -4.05 2.02
C LYS A 104 12.95 -3.31 0.75
N LEU A 105 11.98 -3.07 -0.12
CA LEU A 105 12.18 -2.30 -1.34
C LEU A 105 11.84 -0.83 -1.12
N GLU A 106 12.30 0.00 -2.04
CA GLU A 106 11.84 1.37 -2.25
C GLU A 106 11.21 1.46 -3.63
N VAL A 107 10.01 2.02 -3.74
CA VAL A 107 9.28 2.21 -5.00
C VAL A 107 9.13 3.69 -5.32
N GLN A 108 9.29 4.06 -6.59
CA GLN A 108 9.14 5.42 -7.08
C GLN A 108 8.32 5.44 -8.38
N PHE A 109 7.17 6.12 -8.36
CA PHE A 109 6.31 6.28 -9.54
C PHE A 109 6.53 7.62 -10.26
N PHE A 110 7.04 8.63 -9.56
CA PHE A 110 7.29 9.96 -10.11
C PHE A 110 8.67 10.43 -9.68
N SER A 111 9.50 10.84 -10.64
CA SER A 111 10.91 11.22 -10.41
C SER A 111 11.09 12.41 -9.45
N LEU A 112 10.08 13.27 -9.33
CA LEU A 112 10.07 14.43 -8.42
C LEU A 112 9.59 14.09 -7.01
N MET A 113 9.09 12.88 -6.77
CA MET A 113 8.65 12.41 -5.45
C MET A 113 9.72 11.51 -4.84
N PRO A 114 9.93 11.57 -3.51
CA PRO A 114 10.83 10.63 -2.84
C PRO A 114 10.33 9.19 -3.01
N PRO A 115 11.23 8.20 -3.11
CA PRO A 115 10.84 6.80 -3.06
C PRO A 115 10.09 6.47 -1.75
N ALA A 116 9.05 5.65 -1.87
CA ALA A 116 8.27 5.17 -0.74
C ALA A 116 8.72 3.76 -0.34
N PRO A 117 8.68 3.39 0.95
CA PRO A 117 8.92 2.02 1.38
C PRO A 117 7.91 1.05 0.75
N TYR A 118 8.37 -0.13 0.33
CA TYR A 118 7.54 -1.24 -0.14
C TYR A 118 8.10 -2.51 0.50
N TRP A 119 7.55 -2.90 1.65
CA TRP A 119 8.07 -4.01 2.45
C TRP A 119 7.17 -5.22 2.29
N ILE A 120 7.73 -6.33 1.80
CA ILE A 120 7.03 -7.62 1.77
C ILE A 120 7.12 -8.25 3.16
N LEU A 121 6.02 -8.23 3.89
CA LEU A 121 5.96 -8.83 5.24
C LEU A 121 5.88 -10.35 5.18
N ALA A 122 5.12 -10.89 4.23
CA ALA A 122 4.99 -12.32 3.99
C ALA A 122 4.61 -12.62 2.54
N THR A 123 5.15 -13.67 1.96
CA THR A 123 4.71 -14.19 0.66
C THR A 123 5.11 -15.66 0.53
N ASP A 124 4.27 -16.45 -0.12
CA ASP A 124 4.63 -17.79 -0.59
C ASP A 124 4.99 -17.79 -2.09
N TYR A 125 5.07 -16.61 -2.71
CA TYR A 125 5.35 -16.34 -4.12
C TYR A 125 4.28 -16.82 -5.12
N GLU A 126 3.54 -17.86 -4.78
CA GLU A 126 2.65 -18.61 -5.68
C GLU A 126 1.18 -18.32 -5.45
N SER A 127 0.79 -17.84 -4.27
CA SER A 127 -0.61 -17.56 -3.96
C SER A 127 -0.82 -16.16 -3.41
N TYR A 128 -0.04 -15.72 -2.41
CA TYR A 128 -0.26 -14.44 -1.72
C TYR A 128 1.01 -13.63 -1.52
N ALA A 129 0.81 -12.33 -1.32
CA ALA A 129 1.80 -11.44 -0.72
C ALA A 129 1.11 -10.42 0.20
N LEU A 130 1.77 -10.09 1.31
CA LEU A 130 1.38 -9.01 2.20
C LEU A 130 2.44 -7.92 2.12
N VAL A 131 2.02 -6.74 1.70
CA VAL A 131 2.87 -5.58 1.50
C VAL A 131 2.49 -4.50 2.49
N TYR A 132 3.50 -3.85 3.06
CA TYR A 132 3.37 -2.74 3.99
C TYR A 132 4.24 -1.57 3.53
N SER A 133 3.69 -0.37 3.60
CA SER A 133 4.41 0.88 3.40
C SER A 133 4.08 1.80 4.54
N CYS A 134 5.08 2.47 5.11
CA CYS A 134 4.83 3.45 6.15
C CYS A 134 5.83 4.59 6.07
N THR A 135 5.34 5.81 6.25
CA THR A 135 6.17 7.02 6.30
C THR A 135 5.87 7.81 7.56
N THR A 136 6.90 8.08 8.36
CA THR A 136 6.80 8.93 9.55
C THR A 136 6.95 10.40 9.16
N PHE A 137 6.05 11.25 9.63
CA PHE A 137 6.08 12.71 9.44
C PHE A 137 6.10 13.42 10.79
N PHE A 138 6.82 14.54 10.85
CA PHE A 138 6.93 15.37 12.05
C PHE A 138 7.29 14.59 13.33
N TRP A 139 8.09 13.51 13.24
CA TRP A 139 8.59 12.69 14.37
C TRP A 139 7.55 11.93 15.23
N PHE A 140 6.28 12.34 15.26
CA PHE A 140 5.24 11.76 16.11
C PHE A 140 3.95 11.39 15.37
N PHE A 141 3.98 11.39 14.04
CA PHE A 141 2.90 10.82 13.23
C PHE A 141 3.45 9.91 12.17
N HIS A 142 2.63 8.96 11.74
CA HIS A 142 2.89 8.23 10.51
C HIS A 142 1.60 8.01 9.73
N VAL A 143 1.81 7.73 8.44
CA VAL A 143 0.79 7.19 7.56
C VAL A 143 1.31 5.87 7.05
N ASP A 144 0.47 4.84 7.16
CA ASP A 144 0.75 3.51 6.64
C ASP A 144 -0.21 3.11 5.52
N TYR A 145 0.18 2.10 4.78
CA TYR A 145 -0.59 1.48 3.73
C TYR A 145 -0.30 0.00 3.76
N VAL A 146 -1.34 -0.78 3.44
CA VAL A 146 -1.29 -2.23 3.39
C VAL A 146 -1.90 -2.65 2.09
N TRP A 147 -1.30 -3.65 1.45
CA TRP A 147 -1.90 -4.38 0.34
C TRP A 147 -1.79 -5.88 0.61
N ILE A 148 -2.93 -6.57 0.56
CA ILE A 148 -3.01 -8.02 0.43
C ILE A 148 -3.16 -8.32 -1.05
N LEU A 149 -2.17 -9.02 -1.60
CA LEU A 149 -2.09 -9.35 -3.02
C LEU A 149 -2.29 -10.85 -3.23
N GLY A 150 -2.91 -11.22 -4.35
CA GLY A 150 -3.12 -12.59 -4.77
C GLY A 150 -2.57 -12.86 -6.17
N ARG A 151 -2.10 -14.09 -6.45
CA ARG A 151 -1.82 -14.53 -7.83
C ARG A 151 -3.10 -14.78 -8.63
N ASN A 152 -4.21 -14.95 -7.93
CA ASN A 152 -5.56 -15.03 -8.47
C ASN A 152 -6.39 -13.86 -7.95
N PRO A 153 -7.50 -13.48 -8.62
CA PRO A 153 -8.40 -12.40 -8.18
C PRO A 153 -9.19 -12.71 -6.89
N TYR A 154 -8.85 -13.79 -6.20
CA TYR A 154 -9.46 -14.23 -4.96
C TYR A 154 -8.42 -14.98 -4.12
N LEU A 155 -8.53 -14.84 -2.79
CA LEU A 155 -7.77 -15.61 -1.81
C LEU A 155 -8.72 -16.33 -0.85
N PRO A 156 -8.37 -17.54 -0.38
CA PRO A 156 -9.14 -18.21 0.65
C PRO A 156 -9.27 -17.37 1.94
N PRO A 157 -10.41 -17.40 2.66
CA PRO A 157 -10.63 -16.60 3.86
C PRO A 157 -9.62 -16.87 4.97
N GLU A 158 -9.13 -18.10 5.08
CA GLU A 158 -8.08 -18.51 6.00
C GLU A 158 -6.75 -17.80 5.72
N THR A 159 -6.39 -17.63 4.44
CA THR A 159 -5.21 -16.88 4.03
C THR A 159 -5.35 -15.41 4.40
N ILE A 160 -6.51 -14.80 4.10
CA ILE A 160 -6.78 -13.40 4.47
C ILE A 160 -6.68 -13.20 5.99
N THR A 161 -7.26 -14.13 6.76
CA THR A 161 -7.23 -14.10 8.24
C THR A 161 -5.79 -14.20 8.75
N TYR A 162 -4.98 -15.09 8.19
CA TYR A 162 -3.57 -15.22 8.53
C TYR A 162 -2.77 -13.94 8.24
N LEU A 163 -2.98 -13.32 7.08
CA LEU A 163 -2.26 -12.08 6.72
C LEU A 163 -2.69 -10.90 7.60
N LYS A 164 -3.97 -10.79 7.92
CA LYS A 164 -4.47 -9.80 8.90
C LYS A 164 -3.91 -10.03 10.29
N TYR A 165 -3.73 -11.28 10.70
CA TYR A 165 -3.09 -11.61 11.96
C TYR A 165 -1.66 -11.05 12.03
N ILE A 166 -0.85 -11.20 10.97
CA ILE A 166 0.51 -10.63 10.89
C ILE A 166 0.48 -9.11 11.11
N LEU A 167 -0.48 -8.40 10.53
CA LEU A 167 -0.61 -6.95 10.72
C LEU A 167 -0.92 -6.61 12.18
N THR A 168 -1.97 -7.23 12.73
CA THR A 168 -2.41 -6.94 14.10
C THR A 168 -1.39 -7.34 15.17
N SER A 169 -0.61 -8.40 14.94
CA SER A 169 0.46 -8.81 15.86
C SER A 169 1.67 -7.86 15.86
N ASN A 170 1.71 -6.92 14.91
CA ASN A 170 2.76 -5.91 14.77
C ASN A 170 2.21 -4.49 14.93
N ASP A 171 1.10 -4.34 15.67
CA ASP A 171 0.47 -3.06 15.99
C ASP A 171 0.06 -2.23 14.76
N ILE A 172 -0.25 -2.89 13.63
CA ILE A 172 -0.79 -2.25 12.42
C ILE A 172 -2.32 -2.35 12.46
N ASP A 173 -2.99 -1.20 12.42
CA ASP A 173 -4.45 -1.13 12.44
C ASP A 173 -5.05 -1.59 11.11
N ILE A 174 -5.98 -2.53 11.18
CA ILE A 174 -6.66 -3.11 10.03
C ILE A 174 -8.11 -2.59 9.87
N ALA A 175 -8.59 -1.71 10.76
CA ALA A 175 -9.97 -1.24 10.77
C ALA A 175 -10.37 -0.52 9.47
N LYS A 176 -9.39 0.06 8.79
CA LYS A 176 -9.58 0.75 7.50
C LYS A 176 -9.40 -0.16 6.29
N ILE A 177 -9.05 -1.44 6.44
CA ILE A 177 -8.87 -2.33 5.28
C ILE A 177 -10.20 -2.52 4.55
N THR A 178 -10.16 -2.33 3.24
CA THR A 178 -11.28 -2.51 2.31
C THR A 178 -10.94 -3.58 1.27
N THR A 179 -11.93 -4.35 0.85
CA THR A 179 -11.80 -5.32 -0.26
C THR A 179 -11.85 -4.60 -1.60
N THR A 180 -10.95 -5.00 -2.51
CA THR A 180 -10.92 -4.51 -3.88
C THR A 180 -11.83 -5.36 -4.75
N ASP A 181 -12.64 -4.71 -5.59
CA ASP A 181 -13.53 -5.41 -6.52
C ASP A 181 -12.73 -5.99 -7.68
N GLN A 182 -12.67 -7.32 -7.74
CA GLN A 182 -12.04 -8.10 -8.79
C GLN A 182 -13.07 -8.86 -9.65
N ALA A 183 -14.36 -8.53 -9.52
CA ALA A 183 -15.42 -9.16 -10.32
C ALA A 183 -15.57 -8.45 -11.67
N ASN A 184 -15.96 -9.22 -12.71
CA ASN A 184 -16.26 -8.70 -14.05
C ASN A 184 -15.14 -7.88 -14.70
N CYS A 185 -13.88 -8.21 -14.39
CA CYS A 185 -12.72 -7.53 -14.96
C CYS A 185 -12.54 -7.89 -16.44
N PRO A 186 -12.31 -6.90 -17.33
CA PRO A 186 -12.09 -7.17 -18.74
C PRO A 186 -10.82 -7.98 -19.02
N ASP A 187 -10.86 -8.86 -20.02
CA ASP A 187 -9.73 -9.72 -20.40
C ASP A 187 -8.50 -8.96 -20.92
N PHE A 188 -8.66 -7.70 -21.33
CA PHE A 188 -7.56 -6.88 -21.87
C PHE A 188 -6.67 -6.27 -20.77
N LEU A 189 -7.03 -6.44 -19.50
CA LEU A 189 -6.27 -5.94 -18.35
C LEU A 189 -4.94 -6.67 -18.20
#